data_AF-A0A891ZWR9-F1
#
_entry.id   AF-A0A891ZWR9-F1
#
_cell.length_a   1.000
_cell.length_b   1.000
_cell.length_c   1.000
_cell.angle_alpha   90.00
_cell.angle_beta   90.00
_cell.angle_gamma   90.00
#
_symmetry.space_group_name_H-M   'P 1'
#
loop_
_entity.id
_entity.type
_entity.pdbx_description
1 polymer ?
#
loop_
_entity_poly.entity_id
_entity_poly.type
_entity_poly.pdbx_seq_one_letter_code
_entity_poly.pdbx_strand_id
1 'polypeptide(L)'
;MYAQEIGPTPTAEQAMLLKYFKEAGEDLPIDDSAYWFHCAWRKYDVIFTQGMGSKDMVVWHLLHIDTAVDRVIEQFFPKQED
;
A
#
# COMPACT_ATOMS: atom_id res chain seq x y z
N MET A 1 -7.42 9.01 0.04
CA MET A 1 -7.65 8.30 1.30
C MET A 1 -6.38 8.20 2.13
N TYR A 2 -5.34 7.45 1.73
CA TYR A 2 -4.10 7.36 2.53
C TYR A 2 -3.40 8.70 2.83
N ALA A 3 -3.27 9.59 1.84
CA ALA A 3 -2.71 10.93 2.06
C ALA A 3 -3.52 11.81 3.04
N GLN A 4 -4.82 11.55 3.18
CA GLN A 4 -5.66 12.26 4.15
C GLN A 4 -5.48 11.66 5.54
N GLU A 5 -5.39 10.33 5.63
CA GLU A 5 -5.21 9.60 6.89
C GLU A 5 -3.90 9.96 7.60
N ILE A 6 -2.80 10.10 6.87
CA ILE A 6 -1.49 10.46 7.44
C ILE A 6 -1.34 11.96 7.75
N GLY A 7 -2.28 12.79 7.31
CA GLY A 7 -2.29 14.23 7.56
C GLY A 7 -1.18 15.03 6.85
N PRO A 8 -1.00 16.32 7.20
CA PRO A 8 -0.09 17.24 6.50
C PRO A 8 1.40 17.06 6.85
N THR A 9 1.71 16.31 7.90
CA THR A 9 3.08 16.09 8.39
C THR A 9 3.37 14.60 8.52
N PRO A 10 3.56 13.89 7.39
CA PRO A 10 3.84 12.45 7.40
C PRO A 10 5.23 12.14 7.92
N THR A 11 5.43 10.93 8.46
CA THR A 11 6.78 10.42 8.72
C THR A 11 7.54 10.16 7.41
N ALA A 12 8.84 9.87 7.49
CA ALA A 12 9.64 9.55 6.32
C ALA A 12 9.12 8.28 5.61
N GLU A 13 8.72 7.28 6.39
CA GLU A 13 8.14 6.01 5.93
C GLU A 13 6.82 6.26 5.20
N GLN A 14 5.94 7.06 5.80
CA GLN A 14 4.64 7.41 5.21
C GLN A 14 4.79 8.23 3.92
N ALA A 15 5.74 9.16 3.89
CA ALA A 15 6.04 9.94 2.69
C ALA A 15 6.60 9.05 1.56
N MET A 16 7.45 8.09 1.90
CA MET A 16 7.99 7.11 0.95
C MET A 16 6.90 6.17 0.43
N LEU A 17 6.05 5.66 1.32
CA LEU A 17 4.93 4.80 0.94
C LEU A 17 3.93 5.55 0.04
N LEU A 18 3.57 6.79 0.39
CA LEU A 18 2.72 7.64 -0.44
C LEU A 18 3.34 7.91 -1.83
N LYS A 19 4.67 8.08 -1.90
CA LYS A 19 5.37 8.22 -3.18
C LYS A 19 5.20 6.97 -4.04
N TYR A 20 5.38 5.78 -3.46
CA TYR A 20 5.23 4.53 -4.21
C TYR A 20 3.79 4.26 -4.63
N PHE A 21 2.80 4.57 -3.80
CA PHE A 21 1.39 4.47 -4.22
C PHE A 21 1.08 5.39 -5.41
N LYS A 22 1.64 6.61 -5.43
CA LYS A 22 1.51 7.51 -6.58
C LYS A 22 2.22 6.99 -7.82
N GLU A 23 3.34 6.29 -7.66
CA GLU A 23 4.08 5.68 -8.75
C GLU A 23 3.33 4.49 -9.35
N ALA A 24 2.72 3.64 -8.51
CA ALA A 24 1.86 2.55 -8.94
C ALA A 24 0.61 3.05 -9.69
N GLY A 25 0.02 4.17 -9.27
CA GLY A 25 -1.07 4.82 -10.00
C GLY A 25 -2.28 3.90 -10.18
N GLU A 26 -2.61 3.57 -11.43
CA GLU A 26 -3.73 2.70 -11.79
C GLU A 26 -3.46 1.21 -11.51
N ASP A 27 -2.19 0.82 -11.35
CA ASP A 27 -1.79 -0.56 -11.05
C ASP A 27 -1.91 -0.91 -9.55
N LEU A 28 -2.47 -0.02 -8.73
CA LEU A 28 -2.68 -0.28 -7.30
C LEU A 28 -3.61 -1.49 -7.06
N PRO A 29 -3.21 -2.48 -6.25
CA PRO A 29 -3.93 -3.75 -6.11
C PRO A 29 -5.11 -3.69 -5.11
N ILE A 30 -6.03 -2.74 -5.31
CA ILE A 30 -7.16 -2.45 -4.41
C ILE A 30 -8.47 -3.18 -4.78
N ASP A 31 -8.42 -4.17 -5.66
CA ASP A 31 -9.59 -4.77 -6.33
C ASP A 31 -10.18 -6.01 -5.65
N ASP A 32 -9.36 -6.84 -5.01
CA ASP A 32 -9.79 -8.16 -4.50
C ASP A 32 -10.13 -8.14 -3.00
N SER A 33 -9.14 -7.93 -2.14
CA SER A 33 -9.31 -7.99 -0.68
C SER A 33 -8.17 -7.29 0.06
N ALA A 34 -8.37 -7.01 1.35
CA ALA A 34 -7.30 -6.54 2.23
C ALA A 34 -6.08 -7.47 2.19
N TYR A 35 -6.31 -8.78 2.32
CA TYR A 35 -5.25 -9.79 2.23
C TYR A 35 -4.50 -9.73 0.89
N TRP A 36 -5.25 -9.61 -0.22
CA TRP A 36 -4.65 -9.50 -1.54
C TRP A 36 -3.82 -8.24 -1.69
N PHE A 37 -4.32 -7.08 -1.25
CA PHE A 37 -3.60 -5.81 -1.29
C PHE A 37 -2.22 -5.94 -0.65
N HIS A 38 -2.10 -6.58 0.52
CA HIS A 38 -0.80 -6.82 1.16
C HIS A 38 0.06 -7.84 0.41
N CYS A 39 -0.55 -8.85 -0.23
CA CYS A 39 0.18 -9.91 -0.93
C CYS A 39 0.66 -9.53 -2.34
N ALA A 40 -0.04 -8.64 -3.03
CA ALA A 40 0.21 -8.29 -4.43
C ALA A 40 1.62 -7.72 -4.64
N TRP A 41 2.10 -6.90 -3.70
CA TRP A 41 3.48 -6.37 -3.67
C TRP A 41 4.59 -7.42 -3.56
N ARG A 42 4.27 -8.70 -3.31
CA ARG A 42 5.27 -9.79 -3.39
C ARG A 42 5.20 -10.60 -4.67
N LYS A 43 4.15 -10.40 -5.48
CA LYS A 43 3.73 -11.36 -6.51
C LYS A 43 3.61 -10.76 -7.91
N TYR A 44 3.31 -9.47 -8.04
CA TYR A 44 2.79 -8.91 -9.30
C TYR A 44 3.67 -7.82 -9.94
N ASP A 45 4.81 -7.45 -9.34
CA ASP A 45 5.67 -6.34 -9.82
C ASP A 45 4.84 -5.07 -10.12
N VAL A 46 4.03 -4.65 -9.13
CA VAL A 46 3.13 -3.49 -9.17
C VAL A 46 3.86 -2.22 -9.62
N ILE A 47 5.08 -1.99 -9.12
CA ILE A 47 5.95 -0.94 -9.63
C ILE A 47 7.08 -1.58 -10.42
N PHE A 48 6.91 -1.60 -11.73
CA PHE A 48 7.92 -2.15 -12.63
C PHE A 48 9.25 -1.39 -12.52
N THR A 49 10.34 -2.12 -12.30
CA THR A 49 11.71 -1.58 -12.38
C THR A 49 12.59 -2.50 -13.23
N GLN A 50 13.75 -2.02 -13.72
CA GLN A 50 14.68 -2.84 -14.53
C GLN A 50 15.31 -4.04 -13.77
N GLY A 51 14.81 -4.38 -12.59
CA GLY A 51 14.98 -5.65 -11.87
C GLY A 51 13.69 -6.00 -11.13
N MET A 52 13.47 -7.29 -10.84
CA MET A 52 12.26 -7.77 -10.16
C MET A 52 12.07 -7.11 -8.78
N GLY A 53 10.87 -6.61 -8.50
CA GLY A 53 10.31 -6.40 -7.16
C GLY A 53 11.04 -5.52 -6.14
N SER A 54 12.12 -4.80 -6.49
CA SER A 54 12.91 -4.08 -5.47
C SER A 54 12.11 -3.00 -4.72
N LYS A 55 11.27 -2.24 -5.44
CA LYS A 55 10.37 -1.24 -4.85
C LYS A 55 9.18 -1.90 -4.17
N ASP A 56 8.60 -2.92 -4.78
CA ASP A 56 7.46 -3.62 -4.20
C ASP A 56 7.81 -4.28 -2.86
N MET A 57 9.01 -4.83 -2.70
CA MET A 57 9.47 -5.37 -1.42
C MET A 57 9.64 -4.28 -0.35
N VAL A 58 10.05 -3.06 -0.76
CA VAL A 58 10.06 -1.91 0.14
C VAL A 58 8.64 -1.51 0.52
N VAL A 59 7.73 -1.43 -0.44
CA VAL A 59 6.31 -1.15 -0.16
C VAL A 59 5.74 -2.20 0.77
N TRP A 60 5.95 -3.49 0.48
CA TRP A 60 5.54 -4.59 1.33
C TRP A 60 6.04 -4.42 2.76
N HIS A 61 7.30 -4.09 2.97
CA HIS A 61 7.82 -3.82 4.32
C HIS A 61 7.14 -2.63 4.99
N LEU A 62 7.02 -1.50 4.28
CA LEU A 62 6.41 -0.26 4.80
C LEU A 62 4.95 -0.44 5.19
N LEU A 63 4.19 -1.23 4.41
CA LEU A 63 2.79 -1.56 4.70
C LEU A 63 2.62 -2.25 6.06
N HIS A 64 3.57 -3.07 6.48
CA HIS A 64 3.45 -3.87 7.72
C HIS A 64 3.86 -3.10 8.97
N ILE A 65 4.43 -1.90 8.83
CA ILE A 65 4.84 -1.06 9.97
C ILE A 65 3.96 0.19 10.12
N ASP A 66 3.14 0.53 9.12
CA ASP A 66 2.26 1.70 9.17
C ASP A 66 0.78 1.33 9.34
N THR A 67 0.30 1.48 10.58
CA THR A 67 -1.11 1.23 10.95
C THR A 67 -2.12 2.14 10.23
N ALA A 68 -1.68 3.27 9.63
CA ALA A 68 -2.57 4.11 8.83
C ALA A 68 -3.06 3.40 7.57
N VAL A 69 -2.27 2.46 7.05
CA VAL A 69 -2.65 1.64 5.90
C VAL A 69 -3.84 0.76 6.25
N ASP A 70 -3.78 0.06 7.39
CA ASP A 70 -4.88 -0.82 7.84
C ASP A 70 -6.20 -0.05 7.96
N ARG A 71 -6.17 1.14 8.57
CA ARG A 71 -7.36 2.01 8.70
C ARG A 71 -7.94 2.45 7.37
N VAL A 72 -7.10 2.61 6.35
CA VAL A 72 -7.55 2.96 4.99
C VAL A 72 -8.09 1.72 4.28
N ILE A 73 -7.41 0.58 4.39
CA ILE A 73 -7.83 -0.69 3.79
C ILE A 73 -9.19 -1.13 4.36
N GLU A 74 -9.43 -0.96 5.65
CA GLU A 74 -10.73 -1.24 6.28
C GLU A 74 -11.88 -0.41 5.69
N GLN A 75 -11.61 0.73 5.08
CA GLN A 75 -12.63 1.53 4.38
C GLN A 75 -12.98 0.95 3.01
N PHE A 76 -12.07 0.22 2.36
CA PHE A 76 -12.31 -0.49 1.10
C PHE A 76 -12.90 -1.88 1.32
N PHE A 77 -12.43 -2.56 2.38
CA PHE A 77 -12.81 -3.92 2.73
C PHE A 77 -13.27 -3.94 4.19
N PRO A 78 -14.46 -3.40 4.50
CA PRO A 78 -14.98 -3.42 5.86
C PRO A 78 -15.07 -4.87 6.34
N LYS A 79 -14.62 -5.10 7.58
CA LYS A 79 -14.76 -6.41 8.22
C LYS A 79 -16.24 -6.77 8.20
N GLN A 80 -16.57 -7.91 7.59
CA GLN A 80 -17.90 -8.48 7.72
C GLN A 80 -18.05 -8.86 9.20
N GLU A 81 -19.02 -8.26 9.90
CA GLU A 81 -19.43 -8.76 11.21
C GLU A 81 -19.96 -10.18 11.01
N ASP A 82 -19.38 -11.14 11.73
CA ASP A 82 -19.84 -12.55 11.76
C ASP A 82 -21.27 -12.68 12.32
#